data_AF-A0AAU2P9X7-F1
#
_entry.id   AF-A0AAU2P9X7-F1
#
_cell.length_a   1.000
_cell.length_b   1.000
_cell.length_c   1.000
_cell.angle_alpha   90.00
_cell.angle_beta   90.00
_cell.angle_gamma   90.00
#
_symmetry.space_group_name_H-M   'P 1'
#
loop_
_entity.id
_entity.type
_entity.pdbx_description
1 polymer ?
#
loop_
_entity_poly.entity_id
_entity_poly.type
_entity_poly.pdbx_seq_one_letter_code
_entity_poly.pdbx_strand_id
1 'polypeptide(L)'
;MSRAEVMNVDVQAPRAPSPLWTFGLFRSELVTTFRRWRTIALLGVLAAVPVLIGIAIKIETGDGSGGGEGGGGGPAFISQITNNGLFLVFTALAATLPFFLPMAIGVIAGDAIAGEANAGTLRYLLVAPAGRTRLLLTKYATTMTFCLVATLVVAASALAMGALLFPLGELTTISGTRISFAEGLGRALLIALVVAASLIGVAALGLFISTLTGSGIAAMATTVGLLITIQILDQIPQLHALQPYFFSHYWLSFADLMRDPVYWDDLVRNLGLQALYAAVFGSAAWARITTKDITA
;
A
#
# COMPACT_ATOMS: atom_id res chain seq x y z
N MET A 1 35.29 -37.56 55.46
CA MET A 1 34.00 -36.86 55.36
C MET A 1 34.12 -35.82 54.27
N SER A 2 33.66 -36.15 53.04
CA SER A 2 33.71 -35.25 51.89
C SER A 2 32.35 -34.56 51.75
N ARG A 3 32.32 -33.23 51.89
CA ARG A 3 31.11 -32.42 51.67
C ARG A 3 30.90 -32.30 50.17
N ALA A 4 29.82 -32.89 49.66
CA ALA A 4 29.33 -32.66 48.32
C ALA A 4 28.87 -31.21 48.19
N GLU A 5 29.54 -30.45 47.35
CA GLU A 5 29.19 -29.10 46.95
C GLU A 5 28.00 -29.20 45.98
N VAL A 6 26.82 -28.85 46.47
CA VAL A 6 25.59 -28.85 45.67
C VAL A 6 25.64 -27.62 44.77
N MET A 7 26.01 -27.83 43.51
CA MET A 7 26.05 -26.81 42.48
C MET A 7 24.61 -26.35 42.18
N ASN A 8 24.22 -25.23 42.79
CA ASN A 8 22.91 -24.62 42.60
C ASN A 8 22.89 -23.98 41.20
N VAL A 9 22.35 -24.70 40.22
CA VAL A 9 22.13 -24.16 38.87
C VAL A 9 20.93 -23.21 38.97
N ASP A 10 21.23 -21.91 39.06
CA ASP A 10 20.23 -20.86 38.91
C ASP A 10 19.57 -20.99 37.54
N VAL A 11 18.39 -21.62 37.50
CA VAL A 11 17.50 -21.63 36.34
C VAL A 11 17.00 -20.20 36.18
N GLN A 12 17.69 -19.39 35.37
CA GLN A 12 17.25 -18.04 35.01
C GLN A 12 15.85 -18.14 34.39
N ALA A 13 14.85 -17.61 35.10
CA ALA A 13 13.48 -17.50 34.60
C ALA A 13 13.47 -16.77 33.24
N PRO A 14 12.63 -17.20 32.28
CA PRO A 14 12.54 -16.56 30.98
C PRO A 14 12.16 -15.07 31.16
N ARG A 15 13.08 -14.18 30.83
CA ARG A 15 12.86 -12.72 30.89
C ARG A 15 11.64 -12.39 30.04
N ALA A 16 10.62 -11.81 30.66
CA ALA A 16 9.45 -11.30 29.94
C ALA A 16 9.91 -10.27 28.88
N PRO A 17 9.44 -10.38 27.63
CA PRO A 17 9.88 -9.52 26.54
C PRO A 17 9.42 -8.07 26.79
N SER A 18 10.37 -7.14 26.90
CA SER A 18 10.05 -5.73 27.09
C SER A 18 9.48 -5.11 25.80
N PRO A 19 8.48 -4.22 25.89
CA PRO A 19 7.89 -3.56 24.72
C PRO A 19 8.90 -2.74 23.92
N LEU A 20 9.91 -2.18 24.60
CA LEU A 20 11.02 -1.43 23.98
C LEU A 20 11.83 -2.27 22.99
N TRP A 21 11.94 -3.58 23.21
CA TRP A 21 12.64 -4.47 22.30
C TRP A 21 11.81 -4.76 21.04
N THR A 22 10.48 -4.81 21.16
CA THR A 22 9.56 -4.93 20.01
C THR A 22 9.62 -3.69 19.12
N PHE A 23 9.65 -2.49 19.71
CA PHE A 23 9.83 -1.25 18.95
C PHE A 23 11.22 -1.17 18.28
N GLY A 24 12.26 -1.68 18.94
CA GLY A 24 13.60 -1.81 18.36
C GLY A 24 13.61 -2.67 17.10
N LEU A 25 12.98 -3.85 17.15
CA LEU A 25 12.84 -4.76 16.01
C LEU A 25 12.06 -4.12 14.86
N PHE A 26 10.93 -3.48 15.16
CA PHE A 26 10.14 -2.78 14.14
C PHE A 26 10.93 -1.65 13.49
N ARG A 27 11.62 -0.82 14.28
CA ARG A 27 12.46 0.26 13.74
C ARG A 27 13.58 -0.29 12.87
N SER A 28 14.28 -1.35 13.29
CA SER A 28 15.34 -1.94 12.49
C SER A 28 14.79 -2.49 11.17
N GLU A 29 13.63 -3.14 11.21
CA GLU A 29 12.98 -3.73 10.04
C GLU A 29 12.50 -2.65 9.04
N LEU A 30 12.00 -1.54 9.57
CA LEU A 30 11.59 -0.41 8.76
C LEU A 30 12.79 0.24 8.08
N VAL A 31 13.88 0.48 8.82
CA VAL A 31 15.11 1.05 8.24
C VAL A 31 15.71 0.12 7.19
N THR A 32 15.75 -1.20 7.42
CA THR A 32 16.27 -2.14 6.42
C THR A 32 15.37 -2.16 5.19
N THR A 33 14.05 -2.18 5.35
CA THR A 33 13.10 -2.18 4.24
C THR A 33 13.24 -0.93 3.38
N PHE A 34 13.28 0.27 3.99
CA PHE A 34 13.38 1.53 3.24
C PHE A 34 14.78 1.80 2.67
N ARG A 35 15.85 1.20 3.21
CA ARG A 35 17.21 1.32 2.65
C ARG A 35 17.49 0.35 1.51
N ARG A 36 16.66 -0.67 1.29
CA ARG A 36 16.82 -1.59 0.14
C ARG A 36 16.65 -0.79 -1.16
N TRP A 37 17.61 -0.91 -2.06
CA TRP A 37 17.58 -0.25 -3.38
C TRP A 37 16.28 -0.52 -4.15
N ARG A 38 15.75 -1.75 -4.04
CA ARG A 38 14.47 -2.15 -4.63
C ARG A 38 13.31 -1.28 -4.13
N THR A 39 13.20 -1.07 -2.82
CA THR A 39 12.14 -0.25 -2.22
C THR A 39 12.25 1.20 -2.66
N ILE A 40 13.48 1.74 -2.68
CA ILE A 40 13.76 3.10 -3.15
C ILE A 40 13.37 3.24 -4.63
N ALA A 41 13.72 2.26 -5.47
CA ALA A 41 13.35 2.25 -6.87
C ALA A 41 11.81 2.21 -7.06
N LEU A 42 11.09 1.39 -6.29
CA LEU A 42 9.63 1.35 -6.32
C LEU A 42 8.99 2.67 -5.89
N LEU A 43 9.49 3.29 -4.81
CA LEU A 43 9.04 4.61 -4.38
C LEU A 43 9.37 5.70 -5.41
N GLY A 44 10.53 5.61 -6.07
CA GLY A 44 10.92 6.50 -7.16
C GLY A 44 9.99 6.39 -8.36
N VAL A 45 9.63 5.16 -8.77
CA VAL A 45 8.64 4.92 -9.83
C VAL A 45 7.27 5.48 -9.43
N LEU A 46 6.82 5.23 -8.21
CA LEU A 46 5.56 5.79 -7.70
C LEU A 46 5.56 7.33 -7.67
N ALA A 47 6.68 7.95 -7.31
CA ALA A 47 6.83 9.40 -7.32
C ALA A 47 6.88 9.98 -8.74
N ALA A 48 7.42 9.23 -9.71
CA ALA A 48 7.54 9.65 -11.10
C ALA A 48 6.18 9.70 -11.83
N VAL A 49 5.24 8.79 -11.51
CA VAL A 49 3.94 8.75 -12.19
C VAL A 49 3.17 10.08 -12.08
N PRO A 50 2.98 10.67 -10.87
CA PRO A 50 2.32 11.97 -10.75
C PRO A 50 3.05 13.11 -11.46
N VAL A 51 4.39 13.07 -11.48
CA VAL A 51 5.22 14.03 -12.21
C VAL A 51 4.94 13.97 -13.71
N LEU A 52 4.92 12.77 -14.28
CA LEU A 52 4.61 12.56 -15.70
C LEU A 52 3.19 13.00 -16.04
N ILE A 53 2.21 12.67 -15.20
CA ILE A 53 0.81 13.10 -15.39
C ILE A 53 0.73 14.63 -15.38
N GLY A 54 1.35 15.30 -14.39
CA GLY A 54 1.36 16.76 -14.31
C GLY A 54 2.00 17.43 -15.51
N ILE A 55 3.14 16.90 -15.99
CA ILE A 55 3.82 17.40 -17.19
C ILE A 55 2.94 17.20 -18.43
N ALA A 56 2.35 16.01 -18.61
CA ALA A 56 1.49 15.71 -19.76
C ALA A 56 0.30 16.68 -19.84
N ILE A 57 -0.38 16.93 -18.72
CA ILE A 57 -1.48 17.89 -18.64
C ILE A 57 -1.00 19.31 -19.00
N LYS A 58 0.16 19.72 -18.49
CA LYS A 58 0.71 21.06 -18.79
C LYS A 58 1.04 21.23 -20.27
N ILE A 59 1.60 20.20 -20.92
CA ILE A 59 1.88 20.22 -22.36
C ILE A 59 0.57 20.35 -23.15
N GLU A 60 -0.44 19.53 -22.83
CA GLU A 60 -1.76 19.57 -23.48
C GLU A 60 -2.46 20.94 -23.33
N THR A 61 -2.19 21.63 -22.22
CA THR A 61 -2.77 22.96 -21.95
C THR A 61 -1.94 24.11 -22.54
N GLY A 62 -0.61 23.95 -22.61
CA GLY A 62 0.33 24.99 -23.07
C GLY A 62 0.48 25.03 -24.59
N ASP A 63 0.42 23.87 -25.24
CA ASP A 63 0.39 23.74 -26.69
C ASP A 63 -1.06 23.81 -27.15
N GLY A 64 -1.58 25.04 -27.25
CA GLY A 64 -2.86 25.27 -27.91
C GLY A 64 -2.84 24.68 -29.33
N SER A 65 -3.47 23.52 -29.50
CA SER A 65 -4.00 23.14 -30.81
C SER A 65 -5.09 24.15 -31.15
N GLY A 66 -4.68 25.20 -31.86
CA GLY A 66 -5.58 26.06 -32.61
C GLY A 66 -6.41 25.17 -33.54
N GLY A 67 -7.68 24.99 -33.18
CA GLY A 67 -8.59 24.08 -33.84
C GLY A 67 -10.04 24.55 -33.77
N GLY A 68 -10.30 25.76 -34.24
CA GLY A 68 -11.58 26.13 -34.85
C GLY A 68 -12.68 26.66 -33.92
N GLU A 69 -13.16 27.84 -34.24
CA GLU A 69 -14.53 28.28 -33.96
C GLU A 69 -15.52 27.19 -34.41
N GLY A 70 -16.06 26.41 -33.48
CA GLY A 70 -17.12 25.45 -33.80
C GLY A 70 -17.23 24.26 -32.85
N GLY A 71 -17.99 24.42 -31.76
CA GLY A 71 -18.79 23.35 -31.16
C GLY A 71 -18.06 22.11 -30.61
N GLY A 72 -17.70 22.15 -29.32
CA GLY A 72 -17.37 20.95 -28.56
C GLY A 72 -16.46 21.26 -27.39
N GLY A 73 -17.05 21.71 -26.27
CA GLY A 73 -16.30 21.93 -25.03
C GLY A 73 -15.48 20.69 -24.68
N GLY A 74 -14.16 20.85 -24.55
CA GLY A 74 -13.29 19.82 -23.99
C GLY A 74 -13.88 19.34 -22.66
N PRO A 75 -13.77 18.04 -22.32
CA PRO A 75 -14.45 17.46 -21.17
C PRO A 75 -14.23 18.34 -19.95
N ALA A 76 -15.31 18.71 -19.22
CA ALA A 76 -15.25 19.62 -18.09
C ALA A 76 -14.15 19.26 -17.07
N PHE A 77 -13.78 17.98 -17.01
CA PHE A 77 -12.64 17.41 -16.30
C PHE A 77 -11.28 18.06 -16.65
N ILE A 78 -10.94 18.24 -17.94
CA ILE A 78 -9.66 18.84 -18.38
C ILE A 78 -9.61 20.31 -17.97
N SER A 79 -10.72 21.04 -18.12
CA SER A 79 -10.80 22.46 -17.70
C SER A 79 -10.74 22.68 -16.18
N GLN A 80 -11.18 21.68 -15.39
CA GLN A 80 -11.09 21.70 -13.92
C GLN A 80 -9.67 21.32 -13.44
N ILE A 81 -9.01 20.36 -14.12
CA ILE A 81 -7.60 20.00 -13.89
C ILE A 81 -6.69 21.23 -14.07
N THR A 82 -6.88 22.00 -15.14
CA THR A 82 -6.08 23.19 -15.46
C THR A 82 -6.17 24.30 -14.40
N ASN A 83 -7.25 24.35 -13.61
CA ASN A 83 -7.51 25.42 -12.65
C ASN A 83 -7.09 25.12 -11.20
N ASN A 84 -6.68 23.88 -10.86
CA ASN A 84 -6.29 23.59 -9.48
C ASN A 84 -5.24 22.47 -9.32
N GLY A 85 -4.08 22.81 -8.77
CA GLY A 85 -3.00 21.86 -8.48
C GLY A 85 -3.36 20.73 -7.50
N LEU A 86 -4.37 20.89 -6.63
CA LEU A 86 -4.85 19.81 -5.76
C LEU A 86 -5.62 18.74 -6.55
N PHE A 87 -6.20 19.08 -7.70
CA PHE A 87 -6.85 18.10 -8.56
C PHE A 87 -5.87 17.07 -9.12
N LEU A 88 -4.62 17.49 -9.36
CA LEU A 88 -3.56 16.58 -9.78
C LEU A 88 -3.33 15.46 -8.75
N VAL A 89 -3.48 15.74 -7.45
CA VAL A 89 -3.37 14.73 -6.38
C VAL A 89 -4.41 13.63 -6.55
N PHE A 90 -5.66 14.00 -6.81
CA PHE A 90 -6.73 13.04 -7.00
C PHE A 90 -6.56 12.23 -8.28
N THR A 91 -6.25 12.90 -9.39
CA THR A 91 -5.98 12.23 -10.68
C THR A 91 -4.80 11.27 -10.57
N ALA A 92 -3.73 11.68 -9.90
CA ALA A 92 -2.55 10.85 -9.69
C ALA A 92 -2.86 9.62 -8.83
N LEU A 93 -3.62 9.77 -7.75
CA LEU A 93 -4.07 8.64 -6.93
C LEU A 93 -4.99 7.72 -7.74
N ALA A 94 -5.93 8.27 -8.52
CA ALA A 94 -6.82 7.48 -9.39
C ALA A 94 -6.06 6.66 -10.44
N ALA A 95 -5.01 7.22 -11.02
CA ALA A 95 -4.21 6.53 -12.03
C ALA A 95 -3.26 5.48 -11.41
N THR A 96 -2.71 5.76 -10.22
CA THR A 96 -1.71 4.88 -9.58
C THR A 96 -2.33 3.74 -8.78
N LEU A 97 -3.53 3.94 -8.24
CA LEU A 97 -4.17 3.00 -7.34
C LEU A 97 -4.53 1.65 -7.95
N PRO A 98 -5.03 1.54 -9.19
CA PRO A 98 -5.37 0.22 -9.74
C PRO A 98 -4.12 -0.63 -10.04
N PHE A 99 -3.02 0.00 -10.45
CA PHE A 99 -1.86 -0.74 -10.98
C PHE A 99 -0.61 -0.56 -10.11
N PHE A 100 -0.08 0.65 -10.02
CA PHE A 100 1.25 0.89 -9.48
C PHE A 100 1.35 0.66 -7.97
N LEU A 101 0.40 1.19 -7.20
CA LEU A 101 0.39 1.06 -5.73
C LEU A 101 0.27 -0.41 -5.29
N PRO A 102 -0.71 -1.19 -5.78
CA PRO A 102 -0.85 -2.59 -5.40
C PRO A 102 0.29 -3.46 -5.87
N MET A 103 0.84 -3.20 -7.07
CA MET A 103 2.02 -3.93 -7.53
C MET A 103 3.22 -3.68 -6.61
N ALA A 104 3.51 -2.42 -6.26
CA ALA A 104 4.61 -2.10 -5.35
C ALA A 104 4.44 -2.78 -3.98
N ILE A 105 3.21 -2.74 -3.44
CA ILE A 105 2.88 -3.35 -2.15
C ILE A 105 2.95 -4.88 -2.23
N GLY A 106 2.43 -5.48 -3.29
CA GLY A 106 2.48 -6.93 -3.51
C GLY A 106 3.92 -7.46 -3.61
N VAL A 107 4.81 -6.70 -4.25
CA VAL A 107 6.25 -7.04 -4.31
C VAL A 107 6.88 -6.98 -2.92
N ILE A 108 6.67 -5.90 -2.15
CA ILE A 108 7.27 -5.77 -0.82
C ILE A 108 6.68 -6.79 0.17
N ALA A 109 5.36 -7.01 0.14
CA ALA A 109 4.67 -7.99 0.96
C ALA A 109 5.10 -9.42 0.62
N GLY A 110 5.23 -9.74 -0.67
CA GLY A 110 5.67 -11.04 -1.17
C GLY A 110 7.13 -11.36 -0.83
N ASP A 111 8.03 -10.37 -0.83
CA ASP A 111 9.44 -10.57 -0.45
C ASP A 111 9.68 -10.61 1.06
N ALA A 112 8.71 -10.15 1.88
CA ALA A 112 8.91 -9.87 3.30
C ALA A 112 9.42 -11.06 4.13
N ILE A 113 8.91 -12.27 3.86
CA ILE A 113 9.27 -13.51 4.55
C ILE A 113 10.11 -14.42 3.64
N ALA A 114 9.65 -14.61 2.40
CA ALA A 114 10.32 -15.43 1.39
C ALA A 114 11.72 -14.89 0.99
N GLY A 115 11.92 -13.58 1.02
CA GLY A 115 13.22 -12.95 0.74
C GLY A 115 14.26 -13.25 1.83
N GLU A 116 13.82 -13.33 3.09
CA GLU A 116 14.69 -13.75 4.21
C GLU A 116 14.97 -15.25 4.18
N ALA A 117 13.97 -16.05 3.82
CA ALA A 117 14.15 -17.48 3.63
C ALA A 117 15.22 -17.77 2.55
N ASN A 118 15.19 -17.02 1.44
CA ASN A 118 16.12 -17.16 0.32
C ASN A 118 17.54 -16.66 0.64
N ALA A 119 17.68 -15.64 1.49
CA ALA A 119 18.98 -15.11 1.91
C ALA A 119 19.75 -16.02 2.88
N GLY A 120 19.21 -17.21 3.20
CA GLY A 120 19.84 -18.16 4.12
C GLY A 120 19.82 -17.72 5.59
N THR A 121 19.11 -16.64 5.94
CA THR A 121 19.04 -16.10 7.30
C THR A 121 18.06 -16.83 8.21
N LEU A 122 17.31 -17.83 7.69
CA LEU A 122 16.52 -18.77 8.49
C LEU A 122 17.36 -19.46 9.58
N ARG A 123 18.65 -19.75 9.30
CA ARG A 123 19.58 -20.30 10.29
C ARG A 123 19.91 -19.35 11.44
N TYR A 124 19.83 -18.04 11.22
CA TYR A 124 20.04 -17.01 12.25
C TYR A 124 18.77 -16.77 13.09
N LEU A 125 17.58 -16.91 12.47
CA LEU A 125 16.28 -16.86 13.17
C LEU A 125 16.02 -18.09 14.05
N LEU A 126 16.74 -19.20 13.84
CA LEU A 126 16.72 -20.37 14.73
C LEU A 126 17.60 -20.20 15.98
N VAL A 127 18.45 -19.15 16.04
CA VAL A 127 19.34 -18.86 17.18
C VAL A 127 18.87 -17.66 18.01
N ALA A 128 18.17 -16.70 17.40
CA ALA A 128 17.59 -15.57 18.10
C ALA A 128 16.13 -15.85 18.50
N PRO A 129 15.75 -15.78 19.80
CA PRO A 129 14.40 -16.08 20.28
C PRO A 129 13.42 -14.93 19.97
N ALA A 130 13.23 -14.61 18.69
CA ALA A 130 12.12 -13.79 18.24
C ALA A 130 10.94 -14.73 18.00
N GLY A 131 9.98 -14.76 18.92
CA GLY A 131 8.76 -15.58 18.77
C GLY A 131 8.15 -15.39 17.38
N ARG A 132 7.81 -16.50 16.70
CA ARG A 132 7.37 -16.53 15.29
C ARG A 132 6.20 -15.57 15.00
N THR A 133 5.32 -15.38 15.99
CA THR A 133 4.19 -14.46 15.95
C THR A 133 4.63 -12.98 15.96
N ARG A 134 5.65 -12.63 16.74
CA ARG A 134 6.20 -11.26 16.82
C ARG A 134 6.89 -10.87 15.52
N LEU A 135 7.60 -11.80 14.88
CA LEU A 135 8.21 -11.57 13.57
C LEU A 135 7.12 -11.27 12.53
N LEU A 136 6.08 -12.11 12.44
CA LEU A 136 4.97 -11.90 11.52
C LEU A 136 4.28 -10.55 11.74
N LEU A 137 4.00 -10.20 13.00
CA LEU A 137 3.35 -8.93 13.33
C LEU A 137 4.23 -7.72 12.97
N THR A 138 5.55 -7.83 13.17
CA THR A 138 6.51 -6.79 12.78
C THR A 138 6.53 -6.62 11.26
N LYS A 139 6.56 -7.73 10.51
CA LYS A 139 6.51 -7.70 9.04
C LYS A 139 5.21 -7.09 8.53
N TYR A 140 4.09 -7.49 9.11
CA TYR A 140 2.78 -6.93 8.79
C TYR A 140 2.73 -5.42 9.05
N ALA A 141 3.22 -4.96 10.21
CA ALA A 141 3.30 -3.53 10.53
C ALA A 141 4.24 -2.77 9.57
N THR A 142 5.37 -3.37 9.16
CA THR A 142 6.29 -2.76 8.20
C THR A 142 5.64 -2.63 6.83
N THR A 143 4.92 -3.67 6.37
CA THR A 143 4.17 -3.62 5.10
C THR A 143 3.06 -2.58 5.16
N MET A 144 2.31 -2.47 6.27
CA MET A 144 1.31 -1.41 6.45
C MET A 144 1.92 -0.02 6.41
N THR A 145 3.07 0.16 7.07
CA THR A 145 3.79 1.44 7.03
C THR A 145 4.28 1.76 5.62
N PHE A 146 4.71 0.74 4.86
CA PHE A 146 5.04 0.91 3.45
C PHE A 146 3.81 1.32 2.61
N CYS A 147 2.63 0.74 2.83
CA CYS A 147 1.40 1.17 2.16
C CYS A 147 1.11 2.66 2.42
N LEU A 148 1.22 3.10 3.67
CA LEU A 148 1.03 4.51 4.06
C LEU A 148 2.09 5.42 3.41
N VAL A 149 3.37 5.05 3.45
CA VAL A 149 4.42 5.88 2.86
C VAL A 149 4.30 5.91 1.34
N ALA A 150 4.01 4.79 0.68
CA ALA A 150 3.84 4.73 -0.77
C ALA A 150 2.70 5.65 -1.25
N THR A 151 1.55 5.61 -0.58
CA THR A 151 0.41 6.48 -0.90
C THR A 151 0.70 7.95 -0.60
N LEU A 152 1.36 8.26 0.51
CA LEU A 152 1.79 9.62 0.83
C LEU A 152 2.85 10.16 -0.14
N VAL A 153 3.76 9.31 -0.63
CA VAL A 153 4.75 9.70 -1.65
C VAL A 153 4.06 10.09 -2.95
N VAL A 154 3.07 9.31 -3.40
CA VAL A 154 2.26 9.65 -4.58
C VAL A 154 1.51 10.97 -4.36
N ALA A 155 0.85 11.12 -3.21
CA ALA A 155 0.08 12.33 -2.90
C ALA A 155 0.98 13.57 -2.79
N ALA A 156 2.14 13.45 -2.14
CA ALA A 156 3.11 14.54 -1.97
C ALA A 156 3.78 14.93 -3.28
N SER A 157 4.17 13.97 -4.13
CA SER A 157 4.74 14.29 -5.45
C SER A 157 3.71 14.93 -6.37
N ALA A 158 2.46 14.44 -6.34
CA ALA A 158 1.36 15.06 -7.06
C ALA A 158 1.08 16.49 -6.56
N LEU A 159 1.11 16.72 -5.25
CA LEU A 159 0.90 18.05 -4.66
C LEU A 159 2.04 19.00 -5.02
N ALA A 160 3.29 18.53 -4.93
CA ALA A 160 4.46 19.32 -5.30
C ALA A 160 4.41 19.73 -6.77
N MET A 161 4.09 18.79 -7.67
CA MET A 161 3.93 19.07 -9.09
C MET A 161 2.72 19.93 -9.38
N GLY A 162 1.62 19.73 -8.64
CA GLY A 162 0.41 20.53 -8.72
C GLY A 162 0.70 21.99 -8.39
N ALA A 163 1.44 22.23 -7.32
CA ALA A 163 1.86 23.56 -6.87
C ALA A 163 2.89 24.23 -7.80
N LEU A 164 3.76 23.44 -8.44
CA LEU A 164 4.78 23.94 -9.37
C LEU A 164 4.22 24.28 -10.75
N LEU A 165 3.26 23.49 -11.24
CA LEU A 165 2.77 23.59 -12.62
C LEU A 165 1.47 24.37 -12.76
N PHE A 166 0.62 24.40 -11.72
CA PHE A 166 -0.70 25.01 -11.75
C PHE A 166 -0.84 26.05 -10.64
N PRO A 167 -1.63 27.12 -10.85
CA PRO A 167 -1.91 28.09 -9.80
C PRO A 167 -2.60 27.42 -8.60
N LEU A 168 -2.16 27.76 -7.39
CA LEU A 168 -2.76 27.31 -6.13
C LEU A 168 -4.00 28.16 -5.83
N GLY A 169 -5.13 27.83 -6.46
CA GLY A 169 -6.43 28.50 -6.28
C GLY A 169 -7.42 27.75 -5.38
N GLU A 170 -8.62 28.32 -5.19
CA GLU A 170 -9.76 27.65 -4.54
C GLU A 170 -10.20 26.41 -5.33
N LEU A 171 -10.51 25.32 -4.63
CA LEU A 171 -10.91 24.04 -5.22
C LEU A 171 -12.36 24.09 -5.66
N THR A 172 -12.66 23.93 -6.95
CA THR A 172 -14.00 23.53 -7.36
C THR A 172 -14.11 22.01 -7.31
N THR A 173 -14.99 21.48 -6.45
CA THR A 173 -15.32 20.05 -6.48
C THR A 173 -16.04 19.69 -7.78
N ILE A 174 -16.17 18.39 -8.07
CA ILE A 174 -16.95 17.87 -9.21
C ILE A 174 -18.42 18.34 -9.11
N SER A 175 -18.91 18.63 -7.90
CA SER A 175 -20.24 19.21 -7.64
C SER A 175 -20.32 20.73 -7.80
N GLY A 176 -19.23 21.41 -8.18
CA GLY A 176 -19.18 22.87 -8.39
C GLY A 176 -19.01 23.71 -7.12
N THR A 177 -18.83 23.08 -5.95
CA THR A 177 -18.64 23.78 -4.68
C THR A 177 -17.19 24.26 -4.54
N ARG A 178 -16.99 25.54 -4.19
CA ARG A 178 -15.66 26.09 -3.91
C ARG A 178 -15.21 25.72 -2.49
N ILE A 179 -14.12 25.00 -2.39
CA ILE A 179 -13.49 24.52 -1.17
C ILE A 179 -12.17 25.27 -0.98
N SER A 180 -11.89 25.64 0.27
CA SER A 180 -10.62 26.28 0.62
C SER A 180 -9.43 25.33 0.42
N PHE A 181 -8.24 25.87 0.15
CA PHE A 181 -7.02 25.06 0.00
C PHE A 181 -6.76 24.15 1.21
N ALA A 182 -7.03 24.62 2.42
CA ALA A 182 -6.84 23.87 3.67
C ALA A 182 -7.77 22.65 3.75
N GLU A 183 -9.05 22.82 3.40
CA GLU A 183 -10.00 21.71 3.37
C GLU A 183 -9.68 20.73 2.23
N GLY A 184 -9.20 21.24 1.10
CA GLY A 184 -8.66 20.44 0.01
C GLY A 184 -7.52 19.53 0.40
N LEU A 185 -6.55 20.07 1.13
CA LEU A 185 -5.43 19.32 1.67
C LEU A 185 -5.89 18.28 2.69
N GLY A 186 -6.86 18.63 3.53
CA GLY A 186 -7.51 17.70 4.45
C GLY A 186 -8.19 16.53 3.73
N ARG A 187 -8.92 16.79 2.65
CA ARG A 187 -9.55 15.75 1.81
C ARG A 187 -8.52 14.90 1.08
N ALA A 188 -7.45 15.50 0.55
CA ALA A 188 -6.34 14.77 -0.07
C ALA A 188 -5.66 13.81 0.91
N LEU A 189 -5.43 14.27 2.15
CA LEU A 189 -4.89 13.41 3.21
C LEU A 189 -5.86 12.28 3.59
N LEU A 190 -7.16 12.60 3.73
CA LEU A 190 -8.18 11.60 4.05
C LEU A 190 -8.27 10.53 2.94
N ILE A 191 -8.24 10.95 1.68
CA ILE A 191 -8.19 10.02 0.54
C ILE A 191 -6.92 9.18 0.60
N ALA A 192 -5.73 9.78 0.82
CA ALA A 192 -4.49 9.00 0.93
C ALA A 192 -4.57 7.92 2.03
N LEU A 193 -5.18 8.24 3.18
CA LEU A 193 -5.39 7.28 4.28
C LEU A 193 -6.38 6.17 3.90
N VAL A 194 -7.50 6.53 3.26
CA VAL A 194 -8.48 5.56 2.74
C VAL A 194 -7.84 4.62 1.72
N VAL A 195 -7.04 5.16 0.81
CA VAL A 195 -6.32 4.37 -0.20
C VAL A 195 -5.32 3.43 0.47
N ALA A 196 -4.56 3.91 1.44
CA ALA A 196 -3.66 3.06 2.21
C ALA A 196 -4.40 1.93 2.93
N ALA A 197 -5.56 2.22 3.54
CA ALA A 197 -6.42 1.23 4.16
C ALA A 197 -6.98 0.23 3.13
N SER A 198 -7.28 0.69 1.92
CA SER A 198 -7.78 -0.12 0.82
C SER A 198 -6.75 -1.15 0.31
N LEU A 199 -5.47 -0.97 0.67
CA LEU A 199 -4.37 -1.82 0.24
C LEU A 199 -3.95 -2.84 1.30
N ILE A 200 -4.60 -2.83 2.48
CA ILE A 200 -4.29 -3.75 3.58
C ILE A 200 -4.59 -5.21 3.19
N GLY A 201 -5.67 -5.48 2.45
CA GLY A 201 -5.97 -6.84 1.98
C GLY A 201 -4.88 -7.40 1.07
N VAL A 202 -4.33 -6.57 0.18
CA VAL A 202 -3.19 -6.94 -0.68
C VAL A 202 -1.93 -7.20 0.13
N ALA A 203 -1.65 -6.35 1.12
CA ALA A 203 -0.52 -6.54 2.03
C ALA A 203 -0.64 -7.89 2.77
N ALA A 204 -1.83 -8.22 3.27
CA ALA A 204 -2.09 -9.49 3.95
C ALA A 204 -1.95 -10.70 3.01
N LEU A 205 -2.49 -10.60 1.80
CA LEU A 205 -2.39 -11.64 0.77
C LEU A 205 -0.94 -11.88 0.35
N GLY A 206 -0.18 -10.81 0.08
CA GLY A 206 1.23 -10.90 -0.29
C GLY A 206 2.08 -11.52 0.83
N LEU A 207 1.81 -11.15 2.09
CA LEU A 207 2.47 -11.78 3.24
C LEU A 207 2.13 -13.26 3.37
N PHE A 208 0.86 -13.63 3.16
CA PHE A 208 0.46 -15.04 3.13
C PHE A 208 1.21 -15.82 2.04
N ILE A 209 1.24 -15.32 0.81
CA ILE A 209 2.00 -15.95 -0.30
C ILE A 209 3.49 -16.05 0.05
N SER A 210 4.05 -15.03 0.72
CA SER A 210 5.42 -15.03 1.23
C SER A 210 5.70 -16.19 2.20
N THR A 211 4.71 -16.66 2.96
CA THR A 211 4.87 -17.83 3.85
C THR A 211 4.83 -19.18 3.12
N LEU A 212 4.24 -19.22 1.93
CA LEU A 212 4.09 -20.46 1.15
C LEU A 212 5.35 -20.81 0.38
N THR A 213 6.13 -19.80 0.00
CA THR A 213 7.25 -19.94 -0.95
C THR A 213 8.59 -19.66 -0.28
N GLY A 214 9.58 -20.51 -0.54
CA GLY A 214 10.95 -20.35 0.01
C GLY A 214 11.84 -19.38 -0.77
N SER A 215 11.42 -18.97 -1.97
CA SER A 215 12.15 -18.05 -2.83
C SER A 215 11.42 -16.71 -2.93
N GLY A 216 12.09 -15.62 -2.52
CA GLY A 216 11.52 -14.27 -2.58
C GLY A 216 11.04 -13.88 -3.98
N ILE A 217 11.79 -14.26 -5.02
CA ILE A 217 11.44 -13.96 -6.42
C ILE A 217 10.12 -14.62 -6.83
N ALA A 218 9.92 -15.89 -6.49
CA ALA A 218 8.67 -16.57 -6.82
C ALA A 218 7.50 -16.02 -5.99
N ALA A 219 7.71 -15.71 -4.69
CA ALA A 219 6.66 -15.11 -3.88
C ALA A 219 6.20 -13.73 -4.42
N MET A 220 7.14 -12.89 -4.85
CA MET A 220 6.85 -11.63 -5.52
C MET A 220 6.08 -11.85 -6.83
N ALA A 221 6.57 -12.75 -7.69
CA ALA A 221 5.93 -13.03 -8.98
C ALA A 221 4.52 -13.62 -8.81
N THR A 222 4.31 -14.51 -7.85
CA THR A 222 2.99 -15.07 -7.54
C THR A 222 2.03 -14.00 -7.02
N THR A 223 2.50 -13.14 -6.11
CA THR A 223 1.66 -12.06 -5.56
C THR A 223 1.24 -11.11 -6.68
N VAL A 224 2.20 -10.59 -7.46
CA VAL A 224 1.90 -9.67 -8.57
C VAL A 224 1.07 -10.35 -9.65
N GLY A 225 1.39 -11.60 -10.01
CA GLY A 225 0.63 -12.37 -11.00
C GLY A 225 -0.83 -12.54 -10.60
N LEU A 226 -1.09 -12.88 -9.33
CA LEU A 226 -2.45 -13.00 -8.79
C LEU A 226 -3.19 -11.66 -8.82
N LEU A 227 -2.53 -10.55 -8.48
CA LEU A 227 -3.11 -9.21 -8.58
C LEU A 227 -3.53 -8.89 -10.02
N ILE A 228 -2.64 -9.17 -10.98
CA ILE A 228 -2.92 -8.94 -12.41
C ILE A 228 -4.07 -9.84 -12.88
N THR A 229 -4.08 -11.12 -12.51
CA THR A 229 -5.19 -12.02 -12.86
C THR A 229 -6.52 -11.52 -12.33
N ILE A 230 -6.57 -11.10 -11.06
CA ILE A 230 -7.82 -10.60 -10.47
C ILE A 230 -8.27 -9.30 -11.15
N GLN A 231 -7.35 -8.40 -11.48
CA GLN A 231 -7.71 -7.20 -12.25
C GLN A 231 -8.23 -7.50 -13.65
N ILE A 232 -7.64 -8.48 -14.35
CA ILE A 232 -8.14 -8.91 -15.67
C ILE A 232 -9.55 -9.50 -15.53
N LEU A 233 -9.78 -10.33 -14.52
CA LEU A 233 -11.09 -10.93 -14.25
C LEU A 233 -12.16 -9.89 -13.89
N ASP A 234 -11.78 -8.83 -13.19
CA ASP A 234 -12.68 -7.72 -12.83
C ASP A 234 -13.18 -6.95 -14.06
N GLN A 235 -12.41 -6.94 -15.16
CA GLN A 235 -12.83 -6.32 -16.42
C GLN A 235 -13.82 -7.16 -17.25
N ILE A 236 -14.10 -8.41 -16.85
CA ILE A 236 -14.96 -9.34 -17.61
C ILE A 236 -16.42 -9.18 -17.14
N PRO A 237 -17.34 -8.63 -17.97
CA PRO A 237 -18.73 -8.38 -17.58
C PRO A 237 -19.52 -9.65 -17.20
N GLN A 238 -19.10 -10.80 -17.73
CA GLN A 238 -19.71 -12.10 -17.45
C GLN A 238 -19.49 -12.57 -15.99
N LEU A 239 -18.52 -11.99 -15.27
CA LEU A 239 -18.20 -12.35 -13.88
C LEU A 239 -18.91 -11.47 -12.83
N HIS A 240 -20.00 -10.79 -13.20
CA HIS A 240 -20.73 -9.88 -12.30
C HIS A 240 -21.14 -10.49 -10.94
N ALA A 241 -21.33 -11.81 -10.85
CA ALA A 241 -21.64 -12.47 -9.59
C ALA A 241 -20.42 -12.61 -8.65
N LEU A 242 -19.20 -12.63 -9.21
CA LEU A 242 -17.93 -12.77 -8.49
C LEU A 242 -17.21 -11.42 -8.28
N GLN A 243 -17.44 -10.44 -9.15
CA GLN A 243 -16.90 -9.08 -9.06
C GLN A 243 -17.02 -8.45 -7.65
N PRO A 244 -18.16 -8.54 -6.93
CA PRO A 244 -18.29 -7.95 -5.59
C PRO A 244 -17.34 -8.56 -4.54
N TYR A 245 -16.75 -9.72 -4.82
CA TYR A 245 -15.80 -10.38 -3.92
C TYR A 245 -14.34 -10.07 -4.29
N PHE A 246 -14.08 -9.45 -5.44
CA PHE A 246 -12.71 -9.08 -5.82
C PHE A 246 -12.23 -7.90 -4.99
N PHE A 247 -11.04 -8.05 -4.38
CA PHE A 247 -10.45 -7.02 -3.55
C PHE A 247 -10.12 -5.72 -4.32
N SER A 248 -10.00 -5.77 -5.64
CA SER A 248 -9.78 -4.62 -6.51
C SER A 248 -11.06 -3.91 -6.94
N HIS A 249 -12.23 -4.52 -6.76
CA HIS A 249 -13.48 -4.01 -7.34
C HIS A 249 -13.89 -2.66 -6.73
N TYR A 250 -13.76 -2.53 -5.41
CA TYR A 250 -14.12 -1.30 -4.70
C TYR A 250 -12.97 -0.29 -4.56
N TRP A 251 -11.85 -0.51 -5.25
CA TRP A 251 -10.69 0.35 -5.11
C TRP A 251 -10.89 1.77 -5.60
N LEU A 252 -11.69 1.97 -6.65
CA LEU A 252 -12.06 3.29 -7.16
C LEU A 252 -13.15 3.98 -6.33
N SER A 253 -13.70 3.35 -5.28
CA SER A 253 -14.69 3.98 -4.38
C SER A 253 -14.17 5.22 -3.67
N PHE A 254 -12.85 5.43 -3.57
CA PHE A 254 -12.33 6.68 -3.02
C PHE A 254 -12.72 7.90 -3.88
N ALA A 255 -13.05 7.71 -5.17
CA ALA A 255 -13.54 8.78 -6.03
C ALA A 255 -14.88 9.35 -5.51
N ASP A 256 -15.66 8.55 -4.77
CA ASP A 256 -16.91 8.98 -4.16
C ASP A 256 -16.71 9.98 -3.01
N LEU A 257 -15.51 10.06 -2.42
CA LEU A 257 -15.15 11.12 -1.47
C LEU A 257 -15.03 12.50 -2.13
N MET A 258 -14.90 12.56 -3.46
CA MET A 258 -14.87 13.82 -4.21
C MET A 258 -16.28 14.33 -4.54
N ARG A 259 -17.32 13.52 -4.33
CA ARG A 259 -18.72 13.91 -4.54
C ARG A 259 -19.24 14.70 -3.35
N ASP A 260 -20.12 15.66 -3.62
CA ASP A 260 -20.87 16.40 -2.62
C ASP A 260 -22.37 16.21 -2.92
N PRO A 261 -23.12 15.43 -2.11
CA PRO A 261 -22.71 14.78 -0.85
C PRO A 261 -21.79 13.55 -1.05
N VAL A 262 -20.98 13.25 -0.04
CA VAL A 262 -20.08 12.07 -0.01
C VAL A 262 -20.91 10.80 0.11
N TYR A 263 -20.69 9.84 -0.79
CA TYR A 263 -21.28 8.50 -0.71
C TYR A 263 -20.40 7.59 0.16
N TRP A 264 -20.94 7.13 1.28
CA TRP A 264 -20.22 6.34 2.27
C TRP A 264 -20.39 4.82 2.10
N ASP A 265 -21.42 4.38 1.38
CA ASP A 265 -21.80 2.96 1.30
C ASP A 265 -20.70 2.10 0.66
N ASP A 266 -20.17 2.53 -0.49
CA ASP A 266 -19.12 1.80 -1.20
C ASP A 266 -17.77 1.87 -0.49
N LEU A 267 -17.53 2.96 0.24
CA LEU A 267 -16.34 3.12 1.09
C LEU A 267 -16.34 2.12 2.25
N VAL A 268 -17.47 1.99 2.94
CA VAL A 268 -17.61 1.05 4.07
C VAL A 268 -17.53 -0.39 3.57
N ARG A 269 -18.12 -0.70 2.41
CA ARG A 269 -18.00 -2.01 1.76
C ARG A 269 -16.55 -2.34 1.40
N ASN A 270 -15.81 -1.39 0.84
CA ASN A 270 -14.38 -1.54 0.55
C ASN A 270 -13.61 -1.86 1.84
N LEU A 271 -13.71 -1.01 2.86
CA LEU A 271 -12.98 -1.21 4.12
C LEU A 271 -13.36 -2.53 4.81
N GLY A 272 -14.64 -2.90 4.77
CA GLY A 272 -15.13 -4.18 5.28
C GLY A 272 -14.53 -5.38 4.55
N LEU A 273 -14.47 -5.32 3.21
CA LEU A 273 -13.87 -6.38 2.40
C LEU A 273 -12.36 -6.48 2.65
N GLN A 274 -11.65 -5.35 2.73
CA GLN A 274 -10.21 -5.35 3.02
C GLN A 274 -9.92 -5.87 4.44
N ALA A 275 -10.76 -5.55 5.42
CA ALA A 275 -10.66 -6.10 6.77
C ALA A 275 -10.90 -7.61 6.79
N LEU A 276 -11.87 -8.11 6.02
CA LEU A 276 -12.12 -9.55 5.88
C LEU A 276 -10.90 -10.26 5.26
N TYR A 277 -10.35 -9.73 4.16
CA TYR A 277 -9.14 -10.26 3.54
C TYR A 277 -7.94 -10.22 4.50
N ALA A 278 -7.78 -9.12 5.24
CA ALA A 278 -6.75 -8.97 6.25
C ALA A 278 -6.86 -10.04 7.35
N ALA A 279 -8.09 -10.30 7.83
CA ALA A 279 -8.34 -11.31 8.85
C ALA A 279 -8.10 -12.73 8.31
N VAL A 280 -8.61 -13.06 7.12
CA VAL A 280 -8.49 -14.39 6.51
C VAL A 280 -7.04 -14.70 6.13
N PHE A 281 -6.38 -13.83 5.36
CA PHE A 281 -5.01 -14.07 4.94
C PHE A 281 -4.00 -13.86 6.06
N GLY A 282 -4.26 -12.92 6.98
CA GLY A 282 -3.46 -12.74 8.18
C GLY A 282 -3.50 -13.95 9.11
N SER A 283 -4.69 -14.51 9.36
CA SER A 283 -4.84 -15.74 10.15
C SER A 283 -4.27 -16.97 9.44
N ALA A 284 -4.42 -17.07 8.11
CA ALA A 284 -3.82 -18.16 7.33
C ALA A 284 -2.28 -18.10 7.36
N ALA A 285 -1.69 -16.91 7.26
CA ALA A 285 -0.24 -16.71 7.38
C ALA A 285 0.25 -17.08 8.78
N TRP A 286 -0.50 -16.69 9.82
CA TRP A 286 -0.22 -17.03 11.20
C TRP A 286 -0.25 -18.55 11.43
N ALA A 287 -1.35 -19.21 11.03
CA ALA A 287 -1.51 -20.66 11.13
C ALA A 287 -0.40 -21.41 10.39
N ARG A 288 0.00 -20.95 9.19
CA ARG A 288 1.07 -21.58 8.43
C ARG A 288 2.42 -21.51 9.16
N ILE A 289 2.77 -20.35 9.72
CA ILE A 289 4.03 -20.15 10.44
C ILE A 289 4.07 -20.94 11.76
N THR A 290 2.92 -21.13 12.43
CA THR A 290 2.85 -21.92 13.66
C THR A 290 2.88 -23.42 13.42
N THR A 291 2.26 -23.91 12.33
CA THR A 291 2.11 -25.35 12.07
C THR A 291 3.24 -25.94 11.22
N LYS A 292 4.01 -25.12 10.49
CA LYS A 292 5.15 -25.61 9.70
C LYS A 292 6.32 -25.90 10.64
N ASP A 293 6.55 -27.18 10.91
CA ASP A 293 7.80 -27.65 11.51
C ASP A 293 8.94 -27.42 10.52
N ILE A 294 9.90 -26.61 10.91
CA ILE A 294 11.16 -26.46 10.17
C ILE A 294 12.03 -27.62 10.65
N THR A 295 11.95 -28.76 9.95
CA THR A 295 12.97 -29.80 10.08
C THR A 295 14.30 -29.22 9.61
N ALA A 296 15.29 -29.30 10.51
CA ALA A 296 16.63 -28.72 10.41
C ALA A 296 17.44 -29.19 9.19
#